data_AF-A0A060ZPQ0-F1
#
_entry.id   AF-A0A060ZPQ0-F1
#
_cell.length_a   1.000
_cell.length_b   1.000
_cell.length_c   1.000
_cell.angle_alpha   90.00
_cell.angle_beta   90.00
_cell.angle_gamma   90.00
#
_symmetry.space_group_name_H-M   'P 1'
#
loop_
_entity.id
_entity.type
_entity.pdbx_description
1 polymer ?
#
loop_
_entity_poly.entity_id
_entity_poly.type
_entity_poly.pdbx_seq_one_letter_code
_entity_poly.pdbx_strand_id
1 'polypeptide(L)'
;MSGGALAAAASTTSTGEALQFWVLGTVAVIGALCTILMRKAVHSALCLAGTMIVLAIFYLANGAYFLGVVQIVVYTGAIMMLFLFVVMLVGVTAADSLKETLKGQRWLAALCGLGFGILLCAGIGNASLKTWNGLGQANSGGNVEGLASLIFTKYVFAFEITGALLITAAVGAMVLTHRERTERARTQREQSEARVRTGRNVPPLPAPGVYARHNAVDIPGLLPDGTPSDLTVNATLRGRGQIRDVSSEALAELAALEQRSQRWLGRKGNGTGKPSGGPGKPGTSENGENGEDGENAGSAPNPRGVAK
;
A
#
# COMPACT_ATOMS: atom_id res chain seq x y z
N MET A 1 3.64 65.07 5.52
CA MET A 1 2.49 64.45 6.22
C MET A 1 1.89 63.24 5.47
N SER A 2 2.59 62.65 4.48
CA SER A 2 2.05 61.59 3.62
C SER A 2 2.46 60.15 3.99
N GLY A 3 3.48 59.94 4.86
CA GLY A 3 3.98 58.60 5.19
C GLY A 3 3.12 57.82 6.20
N GLY A 4 2.46 58.51 7.13
CA GLY A 4 1.65 57.86 8.18
C GLY A 4 0.31 57.30 7.68
N ALA A 5 -0.31 57.96 6.69
CA ALA A 5 -1.58 57.51 6.12
C ALA A 5 -1.43 56.27 5.23
N LEU A 6 -0.30 56.13 4.51
CA LEU A 6 0.03 54.95 3.70
C LEU A 6 0.38 53.74 4.59
N ALA A 7 1.07 53.95 5.70
CA ALA A 7 1.37 52.89 6.67
C ALA A 7 0.10 52.36 7.37
N ALA A 8 -0.87 53.23 7.67
CA ALA A 8 -2.16 52.85 8.24
C ALA A 8 -3.08 52.15 7.22
N ALA A 9 -3.03 52.53 5.94
CA ALA A 9 -3.74 51.81 4.88
C ALA A 9 -3.14 50.41 4.65
N ALA A 10 -1.82 50.26 4.79
CA ALA A 10 -1.13 48.98 4.61
C ALA A 10 -1.31 48.00 5.79
N SER A 11 -1.75 48.48 6.96
CA SER A 11 -2.13 47.64 8.11
C SER A 11 -3.61 47.27 8.15
N THR A 12 -4.41 47.73 7.16
CA THR A 12 -5.84 47.42 7.09
C THR A 12 -6.04 46.24 6.14
N THR A 13 -6.16 45.02 6.68
CA THR A 13 -6.51 43.84 5.88
C THR A 13 -7.90 44.02 5.30
N SER A 14 -8.05 43.87 3.98
CA SER A 14 -9.35 43.91 3.34
C SER A 14 -10.22 42.74 3.84
N THR A 15 -11.52 42.94 4.00
CA THR A 15 -12.44 41.86 4.41
C THR A 15 -12.35 40.64 3.49
N GLY A 16 -12.08 40.86 2.19
CA GLY A 16 -11.86 39.78 1.22
C GLY A 16 -10.59 38.98 1.46
N GLU A 17 -9.48 39.65 1.79
CA GLU A 17 -8.20 39.00 2.11
C GLU A 17 -8.29 38.22 3.42
N ALA A 18 -8.95 38.78 4.44
CA ALA A 18 -9.16 38.10 5.71
C ALA A 18 -10.03 36.85 5.54
N LEU A 19 -11.12 36.94 4.76
CA LEU A 19 -11.98 35.81 4.45
C LEU A 19 -11.21 34.71 3.70
N GLN A 20 -10.47 35.10 2.67
CA GLN A 20 -9.63 34.17 1.92
C GLN A 20 -8.62 33.45 2.84
N PHE A 21 -7.96 34.19 3.73
CA PHE A 21 -6.98 33.63 4.65
C PHE A 21 -7.60 32.61 5.61
N TRP A 22 -8.71 32.95 6.27
CA TRP A 22 -9.35 32.04 7.22
C TRP A 22 -9.94 30.81 6.55
N VAL A 23 -10.54 30.96 5.36
CA VAL A 23 -11.10 29.82 4.61
C VAL A 23 -9.99 28.91 4.11
N LEU A 24 -9.02 29.44 3.36
CA LEU A 24 -7.92 28.63 2.81
C LEU A 24 -7.02 28.08 3.91
N GLY A 25 -6.79 28.82 4.99
CA GLY A 25 -5.97 28.39 6.11
C GLY A 25 -6.59 27.20 6.82
N THR A 26 -7.91 27.25 7.07
CA THR A 26 -8.64 26.11 7.63
C THR A 26 -8.57 24.89 6.70
N VAL A 27 -8.77 25.08 5.40
CA VAL A 27 -8.67 24.00 4.41
C VAL A 27 -7.25 23.40 4.36
N ALA A 28 -6.20 24.22 4.42
CA ALA A 28 -4.81 23.76 4.45
C ALA A 28 -4.51 22.92 5.70
N VAL A 29 -4.96 23.37 6.88
CA VAL A 29 -4.78 22.64 8.14
C VAL A 29 -5.53 21.32 8.11
N ILE A 30 -6.79 21.31 7.66
CA ILE A 30 -7.58 20.08 7.50
C ILE A 30 -6.87 19.13 6.53
N GLY A 31 -6.39 19.61 5.38
CA GLY A 31 -5.67 18.78 4.42
C GLY A 31 -4.36 18.21 4.99
N ALA A 32 -3.63 18.97 5.79
CA ALA A 32 -2.40 18.52 6.43
C ALA A 32 -2.68 17.44 7.49
N LEU A 33 -3.74 17.64 8.29
CA LEU A 33 -4.22 16.63 9.23
C LEU A 33 -4.68 15.36 8.49
N CYS A 34 -5.47 15.49 7.41
CA CYS A 34 -5.91 14.36 6.61
C CYS A 34 -4.72 13.58 6.02
N THR A 35 -3.65 14.25 5.60
CA THR A 35 -2.44 13.56 5.11
C THR A 35 -1.86 12.60 6.14
N ILE A 36 -1.85 12.96 7.42
CA ILE A 36 -1.28 12.15 8.50
C ILE A 36 -2.29 11.09 9.00
N LEU A 37 -3.58 11.43 9.00
CA LEU A 37 -4.63 10.57 9.58
C LEU A 37 -5.14 9.50 8.59
N MET A 38 -4.97 9.70 7.28
CA MET A 38 -5.48 8.78 6.26
C MET A 38 -4.68 7.47 6.20
N ARG A 39 -5.40 6.35 6.35
CA ARG A 39 -4.79 5.00 6.32
C ARG A 39 -4.35 4.55 4.93
N LYS A 40 -5.01 5.03 3.86
CA LYS A 40 -4.63 4.72 2.48
C LYS A 40 -3.62 5.74 1.97
N ALA A 41 -2.44 5.28 1.58
CA ALA A 41 -1.34 6.13 1.12
C ALA A 41 -1.74 7.03 -0.08
N VAL A 42 -2.57 6.53 -1.00
CA VAL A 42 -3.08 7.33 -2.13
C VAL A 42 -3.94 8.51 -1.65
N HIS A 43 -4.80 8.30 -0.65
CA HIS A 43 -5.67 9.37 -0.13
C HIS A 43 -4.85 10.40 0.66
N SER A 44 -3.88 9.93 1.45
CA SER A 44 -2.91 10.79 2.13
C SER A 44 -2.15 11.69 1.14
N ALA A 45 -1.65 11.11 0.05
CA ALA A 45 -0.94 11.84 -1.00
C ALA A 45 -1.84 12.87 -1.74
N LEU A 46 -3.11 12.52 -2.02
CA LEU A 46 -4.06 13.47 -2.61
C LEU A 46 -4.40 14.63 -1.67
N CYS A 47 -4.56 14.36 -0.37
CA CYS A 47 -4.74 15.42 0.63
C CYS A 47 -3.52 16.34 0.67
N LEU A 48 -2.31 15.79 0.63
CA LEU A 48 -1.07 16.56 0.58
C LEU A 48 -0.99 17.42 -0.70
N ALA A 49 -1.34 16.86 -1.86
CA ALA A 49 -1.44 17.60 -3.12
C ALA A 49 -2.38 18.81 -2.99
N GLY A 50 -3.57 18.60 -2.39
CA GLY A 50 -4.52 19.66 -2.09
C GLY A 50 -3.92 20.76 -1.21
N THR A 51 -3.20 20.39 -0.14
CA THR A 51 -2.53 21.40 0.71
C THR A 51 -1.47 22.20 -0.04
N MET A 52 -0.70 21.57 -0.93
CA MET A 52 0.33 22.26 -1.71
C MET A 52 -0.28 23.28 -2.68
N ILE A 53 -1.45 22.99 -3.25
CA ILE A 53 -2.22 23.94 -4.07
C ILE A 53 -2.69 25.12 -3.22
N VAL A 54 -3.23 24.85 -2.02
CA VAL A 54 -3.68 25.93 -1.12
C VAL A 54 -2.50 26.82 -0.69
N LEU A 55 -1.33 26.23 -0.41
CA LEU A 55 -0.11 26.98 -0.16
C LEU A 55 0.35 27.81 -1.37
N ALA A 56 0.20 27.29 -2.59
CA ALA A 56 0.47 28.07 -3.79
C ALA A 56 -0.45 29.29 -3.90
N ILE A 57 -1.75 29.13 -3.61
CA ILE A 57 -2.69 30.25 -3.57
C ILE A 57 -2.27 31.26 -2.49
N PHE A 58 -1.79 30.81 -1.34
CA PHE A 58 -1.22 31.71 -0.32
C PHE A 58 0.00 32.47 -0.81
N TYR A 59 0.92 31.84 -1.56
CA TYR A 59 2.05 32.55 -2.15
C TYR A 59 1.62 33.60 -3.17
N LEU A 60 0.66 33.26 -4.05
CA LEU A 60 0.10 34.20 -5.01
C LEU A 60 -0.59 35.38 -4.30
N ALA A 61 -1.38 35.11 -3.26
CA ALA A 61 -2.07 36.12 -2.48
C ALA A 61 -1.13 37.07 -1.73
N ASN A 62 0.02 36.56 -1.28
CA ASN A 62 1.07 37.37 -0.66
C ASN A 62 1.99 38.05 -1.70
N GLY A 63 1.66 38.02 -2.99
CA GLY A 63 2.46 38.67 -4.03
C GLY A 63 3.77 37.97 -4.37
N ALA A 64 3.97 36.71 -3.96
CA ALA A 64 5.10 35.87 -4.31
C ALA A 64 4.79 35.05 -5.57
N TYR A 65 4.61 35.72 -6.70
CA TYR A 65 4.10 35.10 -7.93
C TYR A 65 4.99 33.98 -8.47
N PHE A 66 6.31 34.19 -8.52
CA PHE A 66 7.24 33.16 -8.99
C PHE A 66 7.16 31.90 -8.11
N LEU A 67 7.20 32.09 -6.79
CA LEU A 67 7.18 31.00 -5.82
C LEU A 67 5.85 30.23 -5.88
N GLY A 68 4.72 30.93 -6.04
CA GLY A 68 3.41 30.31 -6.22
C GLY A 68 3.33 29.46 -7.48
N VAL A 69 3.85 29.94 -8.62
CA VAL A 69 3.87 29.15 -9.87
C VAL A 69 4.79 27.93 -9.75
N VAL A 70 5.99 28.10 -9.18
CA VAL A 70 6.91 26.98 -8.92
C VAL A 70 6.30 25.96 -7.97
N GLN A 71 5.52 26.38 -6.97
CA GLN A 71 4.78 25.49 -6.07
C GLN A 71 3.79 24.59 -6.81
N ILE A 72 3.11 25.14 -7.82
CA ILE A 72 2.17 24.38 -8.64
C ILE A 72 2.93 23.44 -9.58
N VAL A 73 3.91 23.95 -10.34
CA VAL A 73 4.59 23.19 -11.39
C VAL A 73 5.51 22.10 -10.82
N VAL A 74 6.32 22.44 -9.81
CA VAL A 74 7.37 21.55 -9.28
C VAL A 74 6.83 20.68 -8.16
N TYR A 75 6.31 21.29 -7.08
CA TYR A 75 5.88 20.53 -5.91
C TYR A 75 4.60 19.74 -6.17
N THR A 76 3.56 20.41 -6.65
CA THR A 76 2.27 19.75 -6.93
C THR A 76 2.30 18.97 -8.24
N GLY A 77 2.99 19.49 -9.27
CA GLY A 77 3.11 18.83 -10.56
C GLY A 77 4.09 17.66 -10.52
N ALA A 78 5.39 17.93 -10.52
CA ALA A 78 6.40 16.88 -10.69
C ALA A 78 6.55 15.96 -9.46
N ILE A 79 6.78 16.54 -8.27
CA ILE A 79 7.14 15.77 -7.07
C ILE A 79 5.94 14.95 -6.58
N MET A 80 4.76 15.58 -6.47
CA MET A 80 3.57 14.89 -5.98
C MET A 80 3.10 13.81 -6.95
N MET A 81 3.15 14.03 -8.27
CA MET A 81 2.79 13.00 -9.24
C MET A 81 3.76 11.83 -9.21
N LEU A 82 5.07 12.07 -9.05
CA LEU A 82 6.06 11.02 -8.84
C LEU A 82 5.73 10.21 -7.58
N PHE A 83 5.43 10.89 -6.47
CA PHE A 83 5.08 10.23 -5.22
C PHE A 83 3.81 9.37 -5.36
N LEU A 84 2.75 9.92 -5.95
CA LEU A 84 1.50 9.20 -6.24
C LEU A 84 1.74 7.96 -7.11
N PHE A 85 2.55 8.11 -8.16
CA PHE A 85 2.92 7.02 -9.06
C PHE A 85 3.68 5.92 -8.32
N VAL A 86 4.66 6.27 -7.50
CA VAL A 86 5.44 5.31 -6.69
C VAL A 86 4.53 4.58 -5.70
N VAL A 87 3.71 5.30 -4.93
CA VAL A 87 2.79 4.70 -3.96
C VAL A 87 1.81 3.75 -4.64
N MET A 88 1.33 4.10 -5.84
CA MET A 88 0.42 3.26 -6.61
C MET A 88 1.12 2.02 -7.18
N LEU A 89 2.34 2.16 -7.72
CA LEU A 89 3.14 1.04 -8.23
C LEU A 89 3.51 0.02 -7.14
N VAL A 90 3.87 0.52 -5.95
CA VAL A 90 4.22 -0.35 -4.81
C VAL A 90 3.01 -1.15 -4.33
N GLY A 91 1.78 -0.77 -4.72
CA GLY A 91 0.58 -1.53 -4.43
C GLY A 91 0.38 -1.69 -2.93
N VAL A 92 0.46 -0.59 -2.17
CA VAL A 92 0.35 -0.59 -0.71
C VAL A 92 -1.10 -0.88 -0.30
N THR A 93 -1.49 -2.15 -0.33
CA THR A 93 -2.66 -2.68 0.39
C THR A 93 -2.36 -2.98 1.86
N ALA A 94 -1.22 -2.53 2.38
CA ALA A 94 -0.88 -2.64 3.78
C ALA A 94 -1.73 -1.68 4.59
N ALA A 95 -2.94 -2.12 4.89
CA ALA A 95 -3.67 -1.68 6.05
C ALA A 95 -2.87 -2.20 7.26
N ASP A 96 -1.72 -1.57 7.54
CA ASP A 96 -0.80 -2.01 8.58
C ASP A 96 -1.55 -2.26 9.88
N SER A 97 -1.25 -3.39 10.51
CA SER A 97 -1.82 -3.74 11.81
C SER A 97 -1.37 -2.66 12.78
N LEU A 98 -2.32 -1.99 13.46
CA LEU A 98 -2.07 -1.01 14.53
C LEU A 98 -1.48 -1.65 15.81
N LYS A 99 -0.69 -2.72 15.67
CA LYS A 99 0.06 -3.31 16.77
C LYS A 99 1.27 -2.42 17.02
N GLU A 100 1.16 -1.59 18.04
CA GLU A 100 2.29 -0.84 18.57
C GLU A 100 3.39 -1.83 19.00
N THR A 101 4.54 -1.80 18.31
CA THR A 101 5.74 -2.55 18.70
C THR A 101 6.25 -2.08 20.07
N LEU A 102 6.06 -0.80 20.37
CA LEU A 102 6.40 -0.15 21.63
C LEU A 102 5.13 0.48 22.24
N LYS A 103 4.61 -0.12 23.32
CA LYS A 103 3.40 0.37 24.00
C LYS A 103 3.58 1.83 24.43
N GLY A 104 2.71 2.72 23.97
CA GLY A 104 2.70 4.14 24.38
C GLY A 104 3.48 5.09 23.47
N GLN A 105 4.15 4.60 22.43
CA GLN A 105 4.86 5.45 21.47
C GLN A 105 3.94 6.46 20.79
N ARG A 106 2.70 6.06 20.45
CA ARG A 106 1.74 6.96 19.79
C ARG A 106 1.33 8.14 20.68
N TRP A 107 1.11 7.88 21.96
CA TRP A 107 0.79 8.93 22.94
C TRP A 107 1.98 9.86 23.16
N LEU A 108 3.19 9.32 23.28
CA LEU A 108 4.39 10.13 23.42
C LEU A 108 4.67 10.98 22.18
N ALA A 109 4.52 10.42 20.98
CA ALA A 109 4.67 11.14 19.72
C ALA A 109 3.62 12.25 19.57
N ALA A 110 2.36 11.99 19.97
CA ALA A 110 1.30 12.99 19.98
C ALA A 110 1.60 14.12 20.98
N LEU A 111 2.06 13.78 22.19
CA LEU A 111 2.43 14.77 23.21
C LEU A 111 3.61 15.63 22.76
N CYS A 112 4.66 15.02 22.19
CA CYS A 112 5.81 15.74 21.65
C CYS A 112 5.41 16.63 20.47
N GLY A 113 4.57 16.13 19.56
CA GLY A 113 4.07 16.92 18.42
C GLY A 113 3.24 18.12 18.87
N LEU A 114 2.33 17.92 19.82
CA LEU A 114 1.53 19.00 20.40
C LEU A 114 2.40 20.01 21.17
N GLY A 115 3.33 19.52 22.00
CA GLY A 115 4.25 20.35 22.76
C GLY A 115 5.12 21.21 21.85
N PHE A 116 5.66 20.64 20.78
CA PHE A 116 6.42 21.37 19.77
C PHE A 116 5.55 22.42 19.05
N GLY A 117 4.31 22.08 18.69
CA GLY A 117 3.36 23.01 18.08
C GLY A 117 3.04 24.21 18.99
N ILE A 118 2.77 23.95 20.28
CA ILE A 118 2.53 25.00 21.28
C ILE A 118 3.76 25.88 21.44
N LEU A 119 4.96 25.28 21.54
CA LEU A 119 6.21 26.02 21.67
C LEU A 119 6.46 26.94 20.47
N LEU A 120 6.23 26.45 19.24
CA LEU A 120 6.33 27.28 18.03
C LEU A 120 5.30 28.42 18.04
N CYS A 121 4.04 28.14 18.39
CA CYS A 121 3.01 29.19 18.46
C CYS A 121 3.34 30.25 19.52
N ALA A 122 3.81 29.83 20.70
CA ALA A 122 4.24 30.73 21.76
C ALA A 122 5.48 31.55 21.35
N GLY A 123 6.45 30.91 20.67
CA GLY A 123 7.65 31.59 20.16
C GLY A 123 7.31 32.65 19.11
N ILE A 124 6.43 32.32 18.16
CA ILE A 124 5.96 33.26 17.15
C ILE A 124 5.13 34.38 17.79
N GLY A 125 4.26 34.07 18.76
CA GLY A 125 3.44 35.06 19.45
C GLY A 125 4.25 36.00 20.35
N ASN A 126 5.36 35.53 20.94
CA ASN A 126 6.26 36.35 21.75
C ASN A 126 7.21 37.19 20.88
N ALA A 127 7.54 36.73 19.67
CA ALA A 127 8.32 37.48 18.70
C ALA A 127 7.56 38.76 18.31
N SER A 128 7.89 39.87 18.98
CA SER A 128 7.28 41.17 18.72
C SER A 128 7.74 41.69 17.35
N LEU A 129 6.97 41.39 16.31
CA LEU A 129 7.13 41.99 14.99
C LEU A 129 6.64 43.45 15.05
N LYS A 130 7.45 44.33 15.67
CA LYS A 130 7.13 45.76 15.84
C LYS A 130 7.09 46.54 14.52
N THR A 131 7.63 45.96 13.44
CA THR A 131 7.73 46.62 12.14
C THR A 131 7.44 45.60 11.04
N TRP A 132 6.30 45.74 10.38
CA TRP A 132 6.02 45.05 9.13
C TRP A 132 6.52 45.90 7.98
N ASN A 133 7.58 45.45 7.32
CA ASN A 133 8.25 46.25 6.27
C ASN A 133 7.59 46.10 4.88
N GLY A 134 6.42 45.46 4.81
CA GLY A 134 5.71 45.19 3.56
C GLY A 134 6.51 44.35 2.56
N LEU A 135 5.87 44.03 1.44
CA LEU A 135 6.52 43.36 0.30
C LEU A 135 6.70 44.30 -0.91
N GLY A 136 6.16 45.52 -0.83
CA GLY A 136 6.14 46.47 -1.95
C GLY A 136 7.53 46.90 -2.43
N GLN A 137 8.47 47.16 -1.52
CA GLN A 137 9.85 47.47 -1.91
C GLN A 137 10.55 46.27 -2.55
N ALA A 138 10.39 45.08 -1.97
CA ALA A 138 11.02 43.86 -2.46
C ALA A 138 10.48 43.43 -3.85
N ASN A 139 9.21 43.73 -4.15
CA ASN A 139 8.57 43.41 -5.42
C ASN A 139 8.60 44.54 -6.47
N SER A 140 9.19 45.70 -6.14
CA SER A 140 9.15 46.91 -6.98
C SER A 140 9.78 46.74 -8.38
N GLY A 141 10.80 45.88 -8.49
CA GLY A 141 11.52 45.60 -9.74
C GLY A 141 11.07 44.34 -10.48
N GLY A 142 9.95 43.71 -10.06
CA GLY A 142 9.52 42.40 -10.54
C GLY A 142 10.08 41.26 -9.70
N ASN A 143 9.21 40.33 -9.31
CA ASN A 143 9.56 39.24 -8.39
C ASN A 143 10.55 38.24 -9.01
N VAL A 144 10.45 38.01 -10.32
CA VAL A 144 11.31 37.06 -11.05
C VAL A 144 12.70 37.65 -11.26
N GLU A 145 12.77 38.91 -11.71
CA GLU A 145 13.99 39.63 -12.00
C GLU A 145 14.81 39.87 -10.73
N GLY A 146 14.14 40.28 -9.65
CA GLY A 146 14.77 40.43 -8.34
C GLY A 146 15.34 39.12 -7.81
N LEU A 147 14.59 38.02 -7.91
CA LEU A 147 15.06 36.71 -7.48
C LEU A 147 16.23 36.21 -8.35
N ALA A 148 16.16 36.39 -9.67
CA ALA A 148 17.23 36.02 -10.59
C ALA A 148 18.52 36.80 -10.28
N SER A 149 18.42 38.10 -10.02
CA SER A 149 19.57 38.91 -9.60
C SER A 149 20.21 38.35 -8.33
N LEU A 150 19.41 38.02 -7.32
CA LEU A 150 19.91 37.43 -6.07
C LEU A 150 20.59 36.06 -6.30
N ILE A 151 19.94 35.18 -7.07
CA ILE A 151 20.44 33.83 -7.37
C ILE A 151 21.77 33.88 -8.11
N PHE A 152 21.90 34.72 -9.14
CA PHE A 152 23.08 34.76 -9.98
C PHE A 152 24.21 35.69 -9.50
N THR A 153 23.96 36.52 -8.49
CA THR A 153 25.01 37.40 -7.92
C THR A 153 25.43 36.93 -6.52
N LYS A 154 24.52 37.00 -5.55
CA LYS A 154 24.81 36.73 -4.13
C LYS A 154 24.80 35.24 -3.82
N TYR A 155 23.88 34.49 -4.41
CA TYR A 155 23.65 33.08 -4.10
C TYR A 155 24.15 32.11 -5.18
N VAL A 156 25.08 32.56 -6.04
CA VAL A 156 25.62 31.74 -7.14
C VAL A 156 26.21 30.41 -6.64
N PHE A 157 26.91 30.43 -5.51
CA PHE A 157 27.48 29.23 -4.93
C PHE A 157 26.41 28.25 -4.42
N ALA A 158 25.33 28.75 -3.81
CA ALA A 158 24.20 27.93 -3.38
C ALA A 158 23.46 27.32 -4.59
N PHE A 159 23.34 28.08 -5.68
CA PHE A 159 22.80 27.60 -6.94
C PHE A 159 23.63 26.46 -7.53
N GLU A 160 24.96 26.63 -7.63
CA GLU A 160 25.87 25.60 -8.15
C GLU A 160 25.84 24.31 -7.31
N ILE A 161 25.86 24.43 -5.97
CA ILE A 161 25.73 23.26 -5.08
C ILE A 161 24.39 22.57 -5.28
N THR A 162 23.30 23.32 -5.46
CA THR A 162 21.98 22.73 -5.73
C THR A 162 21.98 21.99 -7.07
N GLY A 163 22.65 22.52 -8.10
CA GLY A 163 22.86 21.83 -9.37
C GLY A 163 23.63 20.51 -9.21
N ALA A 164 24.75 20.55 -8.49
CA ALA A 164 25.54 19.36 -8.18
C ALA A 164 24.73 18.32 -7.38
N LEU A 165 23.89 18.77 -6.45
CA LEU A 165 22.98 17.92 -5.69
C LEU A 165 21.97 17.22 -6.60
N LEU A 166 21.37 17.93 -7.56
CA LEU A 166 20.40 17.35 -8.50
C LEU A 166 21.06 16.32 -9.43
N ILE A 167 22.25 16.60 -9.95
CA ILE A 167 23.02 15.63 -10.76
C ILE A 167 23.33 14.39 -9.93
N THR A 168 23.82 14.56 -8.70
CA THR A 168 24.15 13.47 -7.79
C THR A 168 22.91 12.64 -7.45
N ALA A 169 21.78 13.27 -7.19
CA ALA A 169 20.51 12.59 -6.92
C ALA A 169 20.04 11.78 -8.14
N ALA A 170 20.15 12.33 -9.35
CA ALA A 170 19.78 11.63 -10.58
C ALA A 170 20.68 10.41 -10.83
N VAL A 171 22.00 10.54 -10.68
CA VAL A 171 22.95 9.43 -10.78
C VAL A 171 22.68 8.39 -9.69
N GLY A 172 22.45 8.82 -8.44
CA GLY A 172 22.13 7.93 -7.34
C GLY A 172 20.84 7.13 -7.57
N ALA A 173 19.78 7.78 -8.07
CA ALA A 173 18.54 7.11 -8.44
C ALA A 173 18.73 6.12 -9.60
N MET A 174 19.50 6.47 -10.63
CA MET A 174 19.83 5.58 -11.74
C MET A 174 20.58 4.33 -11.26
N VAL A 175 21.65 4.50 -10.47
CA VAL A 175 22.45 3.38 -9.95
C VAL A 175 21.62 2.49 -9.03
N LEU A 176 20.75 3.06 -8.20
CA LEU A 176 19.90 2.28 -7.28
C LEU A 176 18.80 1.49 -8.01
N THR A 177 18.28 2.02 -9.11
CA THR A 177 17.22 1.36 -9.89
C THR A 177 17.77 0.41 -10.97
N HIS A 178 19.04 0.55 -11.33
CA HIS A 178 19.68 -0.32 -12.32
C HIS A 178 19.92 -1.70 -11.74
N ARG A 179 18.99 -2.63 -11.99
CA ARG A 179 19.16 -4.04 -11.65
C ARG A 179 20.01 -4.72 -12.70
N GLU A 180 21.32 -4.69 -12.51
CA GLU A 180 22.23 -5.46 -13.34
C GLU A 180 22.05 -6.96 -13.03
N ARG A 181 21.74 -7.77 -14.05
CA ARG A 181 21.78 -9.22 -13.90
C ARG A 181 23.25 -9.63 -13.92
N THR A 182 23.82 -9.82 -12.73
CA THR A 182 25.21 -10.26 -12.54
C THR A 182 25.48 -11.63 -13.16
N GLU A 183 24.44 -12.46 -13.33
CA GLU A 183 24.52 -13.73 -14.02
C GLU A 183 23.79 -13.70 -15.36
N ARG A 184 24.42 -14.28 -16.38
CA ARG A 184 23.77 -14.60 -17.65
C ARG A 184 22.54 -15.48 -17.37
N ALA A 185 21.40 -15.15 -17.98
CA ALA A 185 20.23 -16.01 -17.92
C ALA A 185 20.60 -17.40 -18.46
N ARG A 186 20.45 -18.43 -17.63
CA ARG A 186 20.77 -19.81 -18.02
C ARG A 186 19.98 -20.20 -19.26
N THR A 187 20.66 -20.79 -20.22
CA THR A 187 20.00 -21.28 -21.44
C THR A 187 19.06 -22.44 -21.13
N GLN A 188 18.11 -22.70 -22.01
CA GLN A 188 17.21 -23.85 -21.88
C GLN A 188 17.97 -25.17 -21.77
N ARG A 189 19.12 -25.29 -22.48
CA ARG A 189 20.02 -26.44 -22.42
C ARG A 189 20.67 -26.59 -21.04
N GLU A 190 21.29 -25.53 -20.51
CA GLU A 190 21.90 -25.53 -19.17
C GLU A 190 20.88 -25.88 -18.07
N GLN A 191 19.65 -25.38 -18.19
CA GLN A 191 18.56 -25.74 -17.27
C GLN A 191 18.19 -27.23 -17.38
N SER A 192 18.18 -27.78 -18.60
CA SER A 192 17.91 -29.20 -18.82
C SER A 192 19.01 -30.09 -18.26
N GLU A 193 20.27 -29.77 -18.53
CA GLU A 193 21.43 -30.49 -17.99
C GLU A 193 21.45 -30.44 -16.45
N ALA A 194 21.09 -29.30 -15.85
CA ALA A 194 20.97 -29.17 -14.39
C ALA A 194 19.84 -30.07 -13.82
N ARG A 195 18.67 -30.16 -14.48
CA ARG A 195 17.58 -31.06 -14.06
C ARG A 195 18.00 -32.53 -14.10
N VAL A 196 18.69 -32.94 -15.18
CA VAL A 196 19.20 -34.31 -15.33
C VAL A 196 20.27 -34.61 -14.26
N ARG A 197 21.25 -33.72 -14.06
CA ARG A 197 22.33 -33.92 -13.08
C ARG A 197 21.83 -33.98 -11.64
N THR A 198 20.82 -33.19 -11.29
CA THR A 198 20.24 -33.19 -9.94
C THR A 198 19.24 -34.32 -9.71
N GLY A 199 18.84 -35.04 -10.76
CA GLY A 199 17.82 -36.09 -10.69
C GLY A 199 16.42 -35.60 -10.30
N ARG A 200 16.21 -34.28 -10.23
CA ARG A 200 14.94 -33.68 -9.82
C ARG A 200 14.18 -33.19 -11.04
N ASN A 201 12.95 -33.68 -11.21
CA ASN A 201 12.01 -33.24 -12.24
C ASN A 201 12.65 -33.26 -13.64
N VAL A 202 13.21 -34.41 -14.02
CA VAL A 202 13.77 -34.66 -15.36
C VAL A 202 12.75 -34.37 -16.47
N PRO A 203 11.48 -34.85 -16.39
CA PRO A 203 10.42 -34.37 -17.26
C PRO A 203 9.90 -32.99 -16.83
N PRO A 204 9.25 -32.24 -17.75
CA PRO A 204 8.54 -31.02 -17.38
C PRO A 204 7.47 -31.30 -16.31
N LEU A 205 7.21 -30.31 -15.48
CA LEU A 205 6.13 -30.39 -14.50
C LEU A 205 4.79 -30.62 -15.20
N PRO A 206 3.89 -31.41 -14.59
CA PRO A 206 2.55 -31.59 -15.11
C PRO A 206 1.81 -30.26 -15.19
N ALA A 207 0.96 -30.10 -16.20
CA ALA A 207 0.13 -28.92 -16.34
C ALA A 207 -0.90 -28.82 -15.20
N PRO A 208 -1.39 -27.61 -14.88
CA PRO A 208 -2.58 -27.42 -14.06
C PRO A 208 -3.77 -28.23 -14.58
N GLY A 209 -4.68 -28.63 -13.69
CA GLY A 209 -5.92 -29.32 -14.05
C GLY A 209 -5.78 -30.73 -14.65
N VAL A 210 -4.59 -31.33 -14.70
CA VAL A 210 -4.41 -32.72 -15.13
C VAL A 210 -5.21 -33.65 -14.20
N TYR A 211 -6.06 -34.51 -14.76
CA TYR A 211 -7.05 -35.34 -14.06
C TYR A 211 -8.16 -34.58 -13.29
N ALA A 212 -8.16 -33.25 -13.29
CA ALA A 212 -9.27 -32.46 -12.78
C ALA A 212 -10.38 -32.32 -13.83
N ARG A 213 -11.59 -31.94 -13.40
CA ARG A 213 -12.72 -31.70 -14.31
C ARG A 213 -12.56 -30.46 -15.19
N HIS A 214 -11.68 -29.55 -14.83
CA HIS A 214 -11.45 -28.30 -15.53
C HIS A 214 -9.95 -28.04 -15.65
N ASN A 215 -9.54 -27.60 -16.84
CA ASN A 215 -8.17 -27.21 -17.13
C ASN A 215 -8.05 -25.68 -16.99
N ALA A 216 -7.71 -25.22 -15.79
CA ALA A 216 -7.48 -23.81 -15.49
C ALA A 216 -6.21 -23.63 -14.66
N VAL A 217 -5.58 -22.47 -14.77
CA VAL A 217 -4.25 -22.18 -14.18
C VAL A 217 -4.28 -22.14 -12.65
N ASP A 218 -5.44 -21.87 -12.05
CA ASP A 218 -5.72 -21.83 -10.62
C ASP A 218 -6.23 -23.16 -10.05
N ILE A 219 -6.37 -24.20 -10.90
CA ILE A 219 -6.87 -25.51 -10.52
C ILE A 219 -5.70 -26.51 -10.44
N PRO A 220 -5.42 -27.10 -9.27
CA PRO A 220 -4.39 -28.12 -9.16
C PRO A 220 -4.84 -29.39 -9.90
N GLY A 221 -3.89 -30.05 -10.56
CA GLY A 221 -4.10 -31.40 -11.06
C GLY A 221 -4.27 -32.39 -9.89
N LEU A 222 -4.96 -33.49 -10.13
CA LEU A 222 -5.25 -34.50 -9.11
C LEU A 222 -4.25 -35.66 -9.19
N LEU A 223 -3.85 -36.15 -8.01
CA LEU A 223 -3.10 -37.40 -7.86
C LEU A 223 -4.02 -38.61 -8.09
N PRO A 224 -3.47 -39.83 -8.27
CA PRO A 224 -4.27 -41.04 -8.46
C PRO A 224 -5.25 -41.34 -7.30
N ASP A 225 -4.99 -40.79 -6.12
CA ASP A 225 -5.84 -40.88 -4.93
C ASP A 225 -6.94 -39.79 -4.87
N GLY A 226 -6.97 -38.87 -5.84
CA GLY A 226 -7.90 -37.75 -5.90
C GLY A 226 -7.50 -36.53 -5.06
N THR A 227 -6.30 -36.52 -4.45
CA THR A 227 -5.79 -35.36 -3.71
C THR A 227 -5.17 -34.32 -4.65
N PRO A 228 -5.22 -33.00 -4.33
CA PRO A 228 -4.66 -31.96 -5.17
C PRO A 228 -3.13 -31.97 -5.16
N SER A 229 -2.51 -31.91 -6.34
CA SER A 229 -1.06 -31.86 -6.53
C SER A 229 -0.54 -30.44 -6.59
N ASP A 230 0.25 -30.09 -5.59
CA ASP A 230 0.98 -28.83 -5.50
C ASP A 230 1.99 -28.62 -6.64
N LEU A 231 2.45 -29.66 -7.32
CA LEU A 231 3.46 -29.52 -8.37
C LEU A 231 2.91 -28.94 -9.68
N THR A 232 1.60 -28.94 -9.84
CA THR A 232 0.90 -28.58 -11.08
C THR A 232 0.59 -27.08 -11.19
N VAL A 233 0.55 -26.37 -10.06
CA VAL A 233 0.08 -24.98 -9.95
C VAL A 233 1.23 -24.02 -9.60
N ASN A 234 1.16 -22.82 -10.17
CA ASN A 234 2.19 -21.80 -9.96
C ASN A 234 2.32 -21.42 -8.48
N ALA A 235 3.54 -21.39 -7.97
CA ALA A 235 3.83 -21.07 -6.56
C ALA A 235 3.32 -19.68 -6.15
N THR A 236 3.26 -18.71 -7.08
CA THR A 236 2.73 -17.36 -6.79
C THR A 236 1.23 -17.37 -6.51
N LEU A 237 0.46 -18.18 -7.23
CA LEU A 237 -0.99 -18.33 -7.00
C LEU A 237 -1.24 -19.02 -5.65
N ARG A 238 -0.42 -20.01 -5.30
CA ARG A 238 -0.45 -20.68 -3.99
C ARG A 238 -0.17 -19.72 -2.85
N GLY A 239 0.90 -18.94 -2.97
CA GLY A 239 1.30 -17.97 -1.95
C GLY A 239 0.27 -16.86 -1.73
N ARG A 240 -0.58 -16.58 -2.73
CA ARG A 240 -1.68 -15.61 -2.62
C ARG A 240 -3.01 -16.22 -2.14
N GLY A 241 -3.08 -17.53 -1.93
CA GLY A 241 -4.34 -18.22 -1.60
C GLY A 241 -5.38 -18.16 -2.72
N GLN A 242 -4.94 -18.03 -3.97
CA GLN A 242 -5.82 -17.91 -5.15
C GLN A 242 -6.05 -19.27 -5.84
N ILE A 243 -5.75 -20.37 -5.17
CA ILE A 243 -5.97 -21.72 -5.69
C ILE A 243 -7.39 -22.16 -5.35
N ARG A 244 -8.08 -22.70 -6.34
CA ARG A 244 -9.41 -23.26 -6.12
C ARG A 244 -9.30 -24.66 -5.54
N ASP A 245 -9.98 -24.91 -4.43
CA ASP A 245 -10.07 -26.24 -3.86
C ASP A 245 -10.91 -27.14 -4.78
N VAL A 246 -10.33 -28.26 -5.16
CA VAL A 246 -10.92 -29.28 -6.05
C VAL A 246 -10.85 -30.68 -5.42
N SER A 247 -10.58 -30.75 -4.11
CA SER A 247 -10.69 -32.00 -3.35
C SER A 247 -12.10 -32.61 -3.49
N SER A 248 -12.18 -33.93 -3.41
CA SER A 248 -13.45 -34.66 -3.46
C SER A 248 -14.43 -34.18 -2.36
N GLU A 249 -13.91 -33.83 -1.19
CA GLU A 249 -14.66 -33.27 -0.07
C GLU A 249 -15.22 -31.87 -0.39
N ALA A 250 -14.39 -30.94 -0.87
CA ALA A 250 -14.84 -29.60 -1.24
C ALA A 250 -15.87 -29.64 -2.37
N LEU A 251 -15.72 -30.58 -3.32
CA LEU A 251 -16.69 -30.78 -4.39
C LEU A 251 -18.02 -31.35 -3.88
N ALA A 252 -17.99 -32.27 -2.91
CA ALA A 252 -19.19 -32.80 -2.27
C ALA A 252 -19.92 -31.72 -1.45
N GLU A 253 -19.18 -30.87 -0.74
CA GLU A 253 -19.73 -29.75 0.00
C GLU A 253 -20.37 -28.71 -0.92
N LEU A 254 -19.72 -28.39 -2.05
CA LEU A 254 -20.26 -27.48 -3.05
C LEU A 254 -21.56 -28.04 -3.66
N ALA A 255 -21.60 -29.34 -3.98
CA ALA A 255 -22.82 -30.00 -4.48
C ALA A 255 -23.96 -29.98 -3.45
N ALA A 256 -23.65 -30.16 -2.16
CA ALA A 256 -24.62 -30.06 -1.08
C ALA A 256 -25.14 -28.62 -0.90
N LEU A 257 -24.27 -27.62 -1.01
CA LEU A 257 -24.62 -26.19 -1.02
C LEU A 257 -25.55 -25.86 -2.19
N GLU A 258 -25.22 -26.34 -3.38
CA GLU A 258 -26.02 -26.13 -4.59
C GLU A 258 -27.41 -26.75 -4.43
N GLN A 259 -27.51 -27.98 -3.90
CA GLN A 259 -28.81 -28.60 -3.59
C GLN A 259 -29.64 -27.82 -2.58
N ARG A 260 -29.02 -27.22 -1.55
CA ARG A 260 -29.71 -26.36 -0.58
C ARG A 260 -30.19 -25.07 -1.22
N SER A 261 -29.36 -24.45 -2.06
CA SER A 261 -29.71 -23.23 -2.81
C SER A 261 -30.88 -23.48 -3.77
N GLN A 262 -30.86 -24.58 -4.53
CA GLN A 262 -31.94 -24.95 -5.44
C GLN A 262 -33.26 -25.19 -4.71
N ARG A 263 -33.21 -25.81 -3.51
CA ARG A 263 -34.39 -25.96 -2.63
C ARG A 263 -34.96 -24.61 -2.20
N TRP A 264 -34.10 -23.68 -1.79
CA TRP A 264 -34.53 -22.33 -1.39
C TRP A 264 -35.11 -21.51 -2.55
N LEU A 265 -34.56 -21.65 -3.75
CA LEU A 265 -35.01 -20.94 -4.95
C LEU A 265 -36.27 -21.56 -5.59
N GLY A 266 -36.84 -22.62 -5.01
CA GLY A 266 -38.06 -23.26 -5.51
C GLY A 266 -37.92 -23.90 -6.90
N ARG A 267 -36.69 -24.05 -7.42
CA ARG A 267 -36.43 -24.67 -8.71
C ARG A 267 -36.50 -26.19 -8.54
N LYS A 268 -37.62 -26.81 -8.90
CA LYS A 268 -37.72 -28.28 -9.01
C LYS A 268 -36.70 -28.75 -10.06
N GLY A 269 -35.63 -29.38 -9.62
CA GLY A 269 -34.62 -29.96 -10.49
C GLY A 269 -35.24 -31.07 -11.34
N ASN A 270 -35.22 -30.89 -12.67
CA ASN A 270 -35.47 -31.99 -13.59
C ASN A 270 -34.27 -32.94 -13.48
N GLY A 271 -34.51 -34.16 -13.02
CA GLY A 271 -33.47 -35.14 -12.77
C GLY A 271 -32.90 -35.71 -14.06
N THR A 272 -31.64 -35.41 -14.36
CA THR A 272 -30.79 -36.23 -15.24
C THR A 272 -29.34 -36.13 -14.78
N GLY A 273 -28.80 -37.22 -14.22
CA GLY A 273 -27.37 -37.35 -13.93
C GLY A 273 -27.06 -38.03 -12.59
N LYS A 274 -27.37 -39.33 -12.47
CA LYS A 274 -26.87 -40.19 -11.39
C LYS A 274 -25.36 -40.42 -11.62
N PRO A 275 -24.45 -40.16 -10.67
CA PRO A 275 -23.09 -40.67 -10.76
C PRO A 275 -23.14 -42.16 -10.41
N SER A 276 -23.00 -43.02 -11.41
CA SER A 276 -22.76 -44.45 -11.20
C SER A 276 -21.31 -44.66 -10.78
N GLY A 277 -21.10 -45.25 -9.60
CA GLY A 277 -19.81 -45.80 -9.19
C GLY A 277 -19.31 -45.28 -7.85
N GLY A 278 -19.85 -45.82 -6.76
CA GLY A 278 -19.21 -45.81 -5.44
C GLY A 278 -18.99 -47.26 -4.99
N PRO A 279 -17.87 -47.61 -4.35
CA PRO A 279 -17.58 -48.99 -3.97
C PRO A 279 -18.48 -49.43 -2.81
N GLY A 280 -18.99 -50.66 -2.91
CA GLY A 280 -19.93 -51.24 -1.97
C GLY A 280 -19.35 -51.36 -0.56
N LYS A 281 -20.14 -50.96 0.43
CA LYS A 281 -19.95 -51.38 1.82
C LYS A 281 -20.63 -52.73 2.04
N PRO A 282 -20.00 -53.70 2.73
CA PRO A 282 -20.70 -54.88 3.20
C PRO A 282 -21.53 -54.52 4.42
N GLY A 283 -22.76 -55.02 4.48
CA GLY A 283 -23.65 -54.88 5.63
C GLY A 283 -23.57 -56.04 6.59
N THR A 284 -23.91 -55.79 7.85
CA THR A 284 -24.52 -56.81 8.73
C THR A 284 -25.30 -56.14 9.87
N SER A 285 -26.61 -56.39 9.85
CA SER A 285 -27.56 -56.78 10.90
C SER A 285 -27.63 -56.10 12.29
N GLU A 286 -28.90 -55.85 12.65
CA GLU A 286 -29.48 -55.46 13.94
C GLU A 286 -29.21 -56.41 15.10
N ASN A 287 -29.17 -55.83 16.32
CA ASN A 287 -29.88 -56.20 17.56
C ASN A 287 -29.13 -55.49 18.72
N GLY A 288 -29.75 -54.74 19.62
CA GLY A 288 -30.78 -55.13 20.58
C GLY A 288 -30.15 -55.05 21.97
N GLU A 289 -30.64 -54.13 22.81
CA GLU A 289 -30.18 -53.89 24.19
C GLU A 289 -30.20 -55.16 25.06
N ASN A 290 -29.22 -55.31 25.98
CA ASN A 290 -29.41 -55.70 27.38
C ASN A 290 -28.08 -55.83 28.14
N GLY A 291 -28.02 -55.21 29.33
CA GLY A 291 -27.68 -55.84 30.62
C GLY A 291 -26.30 -56.45 30.89
N GLU A 292 -25.62 -55.80 31.85
CA GLU A 292 -24.90 -56.39 33.01
C GLU A 292 -23.47 -56.97 32.87
N ASP A 293 -22.69 -56.59 33.90
CA ASP A 293 -21.57 -57.24 34.59
C ASP A 293 -20.13 -57.23 34.03
N GLY A 294 -19.21 -56.81 34.92
CA GLY A 294 -18.03 -57.61 35.24
C GLY A 294 -16.66 -57.11 34.77
N GLU A 295 -15.93 -56.50 35.72
CA GLU A 295 -14.49 -56.69 36.00
C GLU A 295 -13.43 -56.75 34.87
N ASN A 296 -12.58 -55.71 34.90
CA ASN A 296 -11.15 -55.75 35.23
C ASN A 296 -10.09 -56.18 34.18
N ALA A 297 -9.01 -55.39 34.27
CA ALA A 297 -7.61 -55.68 33.95
C ALA A 297 -7.14 -55.66 32.47
N GLY A 298 -6.28 -54.68 32.18
CA GLY A 298 -4.92 -55.07 31.81
C GLY A 298 -4.27 -54.34 30.63
N SER A 299 -3.36 -53.43 30.98
CA SER A 299 -2.06 -53.24 30.31
C SER A 299 -1.96 -52.37 29.04
N ALA A 300 -1.34 -51.21 29.25
CA ALA A 300 -0.42 -50.51 28.33
C ALA A 300 0.69 -51.47 27.77
N PRO A 301 1.60 -51.10 26.83
CA PRO A 301 2.01 -49.74 26.49
C PRO A 301 2.30 -49.40 25.01
N ASN A 302 2.30 -48.10 24.77
CA ASN A 302 2.94 -47.38 23.67
C ASN A 302 4.47 -47.56 23.69
N PRO A 303 5.12 -47.97 22.58
CA PRO A 303 6.54 -47.76 22.38
C PRO A 303 6.81 -46.51 21.52
N ARG A 304 7.56 -45.58 22.14
CA ARG A 304 8.68 -44.79 21.58
C ARG A 304 8.97 -45.14 20.11
N GLY A 305 9.05 -44.22 19.16
CA GLY A 305 9.78 -42.96 19.22
C GLY A 305 10.99 -43.01 18.27
N VAL A 306 11.49 -41.82 17.98
CA VAL A 306 12.90 -41.52 17.67
C VAL A 306 13.37 -41.69 16.22
N ALA A 307 13.52 -40.50 15.61
CA ALA A 307 14.69 -39.97 14.89
C ALA A 307 15.12 -40.61 13.56
N LYS A 308 15.29 -39.77 12.55
CA LYS A 308 16.41 -38.82 12.47
C LYS A 308 16.02 -37.59 11.66
#